data_AF-X1PEI2-F1
#
_entry.id   AF-X1PEI2-F1
#
_cell.length_a   1.000
_cell.length_b   1.000
_cell.length_c   1.000
_cell.angle_alpha   90.00
_cell.angle_beta   90.00
_cell.angle_gamma   90.00
#
_symmetry.space_group_name_H-M   'P 1'
#
loop_
_entity.id
_entity.type
_entity.pdbx_description
1 polymer ?
#
loop_
_entity_poly.entity_id
_entity_poly.type
_entity_poly.pdbx_seq_one_letter_code
_entity_poly.pdbx_strand_id
1 'polypeptide(L)' 'IVYTLRIKDASLRPKVFKAGTYTIKVGEPGTERIKTLKGVQSIDFEKSQTVEVNF' A
#
# COMPACT_ATOMS: atom_id res chain seq x y z
N ILE A 1 3.97 -8.72 9.28
CA ILE A 1 3.98 -7.43 8.55
C ILE A 1 5.42 -7.22 8.12
N VAL A 2 5.69 -7.07 6.81
CA VAL A 2 7.07 -7.04 6.29
C VAL A 2 7.75 -5.69 6.59
N TYR A 3 6.99 -4.60 6.60
CA TYR A 3 7.40 -3.26 7.07
C TYR A 3 6.13 -2.39 7.26
N THR A 4 6.27 -1.29 7.99
CA THR A 4 5.22 -0.27 8.16
C THR A 4 5.81 1.09 7.80
N LEU A 5 5.09 1.87 6.98
CA LEU A 5 5.49 3.23 6.61
C LEU A 5 4.38 4.21 6.97
N ARG A 6 4.71 5.23 7.76
CA ARG A 6 3.82 6.38 8.01
C ARG A 6 4.08 7.41 6.90
N ILE A 7 3.15 7.52 5.98
CA ILE A 7 3.16 8.54 4.92
C ILE A 7 2.25 9.70 5.32
N LYS A 8 2.70 10.92 5.02
CA LYS A 8 1.88 12.14 5.17
C LYS A 8 1.02 12.37 3.93
N ASP A 9 1.49 11.91 2.77
CA ASP A 9 0.80 11.99 1.48
C ASP A 9 0.14 10.65 1.11
N ALA A 10 -0.70 10.67 0.07
CA ALA A 10 -1.42 9.50 -0.45
C ALA A 10 -0.57 8.59 -1.36
N SER A 11 0.74 8.82 -1.45
CA SER A 11 1.64 8.05 -2.31
C SER A 11 2.48 7.06 -1.50
N LEU A 12 2.38 5.78 -1.86
CA LEU A 12 3.18 4.69 -1.30
C LEU A 12 3.97 4.04 -2.42
N ARG A 13 5.30 4.05 -2.30
CA ARG A 13 6.19 3.23 -3.13
C ARG A 13 6.82 2.13 -2.29
N PRO A 14 6.35 0.88 -2.38
CA PRO A 14 6.99 -0.25 -1.71
C PRO A 14 8.46 -0.35 -2.11
N LYS A 15 9.39 -0.42 -1.14
CA LYS A 15 10.81 -0.71 -1.42
C LYS A 15 11.05 -2.16 -1.87
N VAL A 16 10.04 -3.02 -1.75
CA VAL A 16 10.04 -4.39 -2.26
C VAL A 16 9.72 -4.37 -3.77
N PHE A 17 10.67 -3.89 -4.57
CA PHE A 17 10.61 -3.85 -6.03
C PHE A 17 10.64 -5.23 -6.71
N LYS A 18 10.52 -6.33 -5.96
CA LYS A 18 10.44 -7.66 -6.56
C LYS A 18 9.06 -7.85 -7.15
N ALA A 19 9.02 -8.38 -8.37
CA ALA A 19 7.79 -8.81 -8.99
C ALA A 19 7.07 -9.81 -8.08
N GLY A 20 5.81 -9.53 -7.75
CA GLY A 20 5.04 -10.37 -6.84
C GLY A 20 3.72 -9.77 -6.41
N THR A 21 2.99 -10.55 -5.63
CA THR A 21 1.68 -10.19 -5.11
C THR A 21 1.79 -9.84 -3.63
N TYR A 22 1.24 -8.69 -3.26
CA TYR A 22 1.34 -8.13 -1.93
C TYR A 22 -0.04 -7.96 -1.28
N THR A 23 -0.04 -7.96 0.04
CA THR A 23 -1.18 -7.52 0.85
C THR A 23 -0.81 -6.21 1.51
N ILE A 24 -1.55 -5.15 1.20
CA ILE A 24 -1.37 -3.81 1.74
C ILE A 24 -2.45 -3.58 2.79
N LYS A 25 -2.04 -3.20 4.01
CA LYS A 25 -2.96 -2.76 5.05
C LYS A 25 -2.84 -1.25 5.18
N VAL A 26 -3.92 -0.53 4.94
CA VAL A 26 -4.00 0.93 5.07
C VAL A 26 -4.90 1.22 6.26
N GLY A 27 -4.43 2.00 7.21
CA GLY A 27 -5.22 2.40 8.35
C GLY A 27 -4.99 3.86 8.71
N GLU A 28 -5.97 4.46 9.36
CA GLU A 28 -5.89 5.83 9.86
C GLU A 28 -5.19 5.83 11.23
N PRO A 29 -4.04 6.53 11.38
CA PRO A 29 -3.32 6.54 12.65
C PRO A 29 -4.17 7.10 13.80
N GLY A 30 -4.25 6.36 14.91
CA GLY A 30 -5.05 6.76 16.07
C GLY A 30 -6.52 6.32 16.03
N THR A 31 -6.94 5.59 14.99
CA THR A 31 -8.25 4.92 14.95
C THR A 31 -8.09 3.41 14.71
N GLU A 32 -9.17 2.65 14.91
CA GLU A 32 -9.22 1.21 14.58
C GLU A 32 -9.57 0.96 13.10
N ARG A 33 -9.66 2.01 12.28
CA ARG A 33 -10.03 1.89 10.86
C ARG A 33 -8.86 1.33 10.08
N ILE A 34 -8.96 0.06 9.71
CA ILE A 34 -7.98 -0.65 8.88
C ILE A 34 -8.68 -1.26 7.66
N LYS A 35 -8.24 -0.88 6.46
CA LYS A 35 -8.62 -1.51 5.19
C LYS A 35 -7.49 -2.42 4.70
N THR A 36 -7.82 -3.66 4.36
CA THR A 36 -6.84 -4.63 3.84
C THR A 36 -7.07 -4.85 2.35
N LEU A 37 -6.11 -4.46 1.54
CA LEU A 37 -6.05 -4.70 0.10
C LEU A 37 -5.22 -5.96 -0.13
N LYS A 38 -5.87 -7.03 -0.59
CA LYS A 38 -5.20 -8.29 -0.93
C LYS A 38 -4.99 -8.37 -2.45
N GLY A 39 -3.98 -9.10 -2.87
CA GLY A 39 -3.78 -9.36 -4.30
C GLY A 39 -3.18 -8.19 -5.08
N VAL A 40 -2.59 -7.21 -4.41
CA VAL A 40 -1.99 -6.05 -5.08
C VAL A 40 -0.72 -6.50 -5.79
N GLN A 41 -0.74 -6.51 -7.12
CA GLN A 41 0.41 -6.88 -7.92
C GLN A 41 1.40 -5.72 -8.00
N SER A 42 2.69 -6.05 -7.98
CA SER A 42 3.74 -5.10 -8.33
C SER A 42 3.59 -4.64 -9.79
N ILE A 43 3.76 -3.35 -10.03
CA ILE A 43 3.86 -2.76 -11.37
C ILE A 43 5.32 -2.37 -11.64
N ASP A 44 5.65 -2.19 -12.92
CA ASP A 44 7.00 -1.75 -13.36
C ASP A 44 7.40 -0.43 -12.70
N PHE A 45 8.71 -0.21 -12.58
CA PHE A 45 9.28 0.99 -11.93
C PHE A 45 8.79 2.31 -12.55
N GLU A 46 8.51 2.33 -13.85
CA GLU A 46 8.05 3.51 -14.59
C GLU A 46 6.52 3.68 -14.59
N LYS A 47 5.78 2.71 -14.06
CA LYS A 47 4.32 2.75 -14.00
C LYS A 47 3.87 3.20 -12.62
N SER A 48 2.80 3.98 -12.59
CA SER A 48 2.11 4.39 -11.37
C SER A 48 0.65 3.98 -11.48
N GLN A 49 0.08 3.47 -10.40
CA GLN A 49 -1.32 3.11 -10.31
C GLN A 49 -1.88 3.67 -9.00
N THR A 50 -3.03 4.34 -9.11
CA THR A 50 -3.78 4.81 -7.96
C THR A 50 -4.78 3.75 -7.53
N VAL A 51 -4.83 3.46 -6.23
CA VAL A 51 -5.85 2.60 -5.63
C VAL A 51 -6.68 3.45 -4.67
N GLU A 52 -7.97 3.56 -4.94
CA GLU A 52 -8.87 4.34 -4.08
C GLU A 52 -9.17 3.59 -2.78
N VAL A 53 -8.93 4.28 -1.66
CA VAL A 53 -9.17 3.76 -0.31
C VAL A 53 -10.23 4.63 0.34
N ASN A 54 -11.49 4.31 0.05
CA ASN A 54 -12.63 4.94 0.73
C ASN A 54 -12.86 4.28 2.10
N PHE A 55 -12.98 5.09 3.15
CA PHE A 55 -13.34 4.68 4.51
C PHE A 55 -14.83 4.87 4.76
#